data_AF-A0AAP6ZNS0-F1
#
_entry.id   AF-A0AAP6ZNS0-F1
#
_cell.length_a   1.000
_cell.length_b   1.000
_cell.length_c   1.000
_cell.angle_alpha   90.00
_cell.angle_beta   90.00
_cell.angle_gamma   90.00
#
_symmetry.space_group_name_H-M   'P 1'
#
loop_
_entity.id
_entity.type
_entity.pdbx_description
1 polymer ?
#
loop_
_entity_poly.entity_id
_entity_poly.type
_entity_poly.pdbx_seq_one_letter_code
_entity_poly.pdbx_strand_id
1 'polypeptide(L)'
;MDSETKQNIDRIIALAKIINVPGELPDNYQSLWSSIYKNKNQRESMKSSIGIFELTIHNYKKSGRETTDLLEVIDLLDGFKVQALRQKKFFYETNEAINISLSYLLVSKHFLVSNDSL
;
A
#
# COMPACT_ATOMS: atom_id res chain seq x y z
N MET A 1 -20.80 2.74 0.22
CA MET A 1 -19.57 3.20 0.89
C MET A 1 -19.98 4.42 1.70
N ASP A 2 -19.71 4.42 3.00
CA ASP A 2 -19.99 5.59 3.85
C ASP A 2 -19.03 6.75 3.55
N SER A 3 -19.37 7.93 4.06
CA SER A 3 -18.64 9.18 3.79
C SER A 3 -17.22 9.15 4.35
N GLU A 4 -17.02 8.54 5.51
CA GLU A 4 -15.71 8.45 6.19
C GLU A 4 -14.75 7.57 5.39
N THR A 5 -15.21 6.41 4.94
CA THR A 5 -14.43 5.51 4.08
C THR A 5 -13.98 6.21 2.82
N LYS A 6 -14.88 6.97 2.18
CA LYS A 6 -14.54 7.71 0.96
C LYS A 6 -13.46 8.75 1.23
N GLN A 7 -13.59 9.51 2.32
CA GLN A 7 -12.59 10.51 2.72
C GLN A 7 -11.23 9.88 3.01
N ASN A 8 -11.20 8.73 3.70
CA ASN A 8 -9.96 8.00 3.96
C ASN A 8 -9.30 7.51 2.66
N ILE A 9 -10.08 6.99 1.72
CA ILE A 9 -9.60 6.61 0.40
C ILE A 9 -8.99 7.80 -0.33
N ASP A 10 -9.71 8.92 -0.41
CA ASP A 10 -9.25 10.13 -1.08
C ASP A 10 -7.95 10.65 -0.44
N ARG A 11 -7.85 10.58 0.90
CA ARG A 11 -6.68 10.99 1.67
C ARG A 11 -5.47 10.08 1.43
N ILE A 12 -5.66 8.75 1.44
CA ILE A 12 -4.62 7.77 1.10
C ILE A 12 -4.05 8.07 -0.29
N ILE A 13 -4.93 8.28 -1.28
CA ILE A 13 -4.52 8.54 -2.67
C ILE A 13 -3.76 9.86 -2.77
N ALA A 14 -4.18 10.90 -2.06
CA ALA A 14 -3.51 12.19 -2.05
C ALA A 14 -2.11 12.10 -1.43
N LEU A 15 -1.97 11.46 -0.27
CA LEU A 15 -0.69 11.27 0.43
C LEU A 15 0.27 10.39 -0.37
N ALA A 16 -0.22 9.29 -0.95
CA ALA A 16 0.62 8.38 -1.74
C ALA A 16 1.25 9.06 -2.96
N LYS A 17 0.61 10.09 -3.54
CA LYS A 17 1.16 10.84 -4.69
C LYS A 17 2.35 11.73 -4.35
N ILE A 18 2.47 12.16 -3.09
CA ILE A 18 3.55 13.06 -2.65
C ILE A 18 4.71 12.32 -2.00
N ILE A 19 4.52 11.04 -1.65
CA ILE A 19 5.57 10.20 -1.07
C ILE A 19 6.57 9.79 -2.15
N ASN A 20 7.84 10.12 -1.93
CA ASN A 20 8.95 9.65 -2.75
C ASN A 20 9.65 8.47 -2.07
N VAL A 21 9.81 7.35 -2.78
CA VAL A 21 10.50 6.16 -2.29
C VAL A 21 11.72 5.88 -3.17
N PRO A 22 12.90 6.46 -2.82
CA PRO A 22 14.13 6.24 -3.57
C PRO A 22 14.62 4.80 -3.39
N GLY A 23 15.40 4.32 -4.36
CA GLY A 23 16.01 2.98 -4.35
C GLY A 23 15.21 1.89 -5.07
N GLU A 24 15.89 0.77 -5.29
CA GLU A 24 15.39 -0.39 -6.04
C GLU A 24 15.00 -1.53 -5.09
N LEU A 25 13.98 -2.29 -5.47
CA LEU A 25 13.63 -3.49 -4.73
C LEU A 25 14.64 -4.59 -5.03
N PRO A 26 14.97 -5.44 -4.04
CA PRO A 26 15.70 -6.68 -4.32
C PRO A 26 14.95 -7.55 -5.35
N ASP A 27 15.69 -8.32 -6.17
CA ASP A 27 15.16 -9.04 -7.34
C ASP A 27 13.91 -9.90 -7.05
N ASN A 28 13.90 -10.59 -5.91
CA ASN A 28 12.78 -11.42 -5.47
C ASN A 28 11.50 -10.60 -5.25
N TYR A 29 11.62 -9.40 -4.66
CA TYR A 29 10.51 -8.49 -4.45
C TYR A 29 10.13 -7.73 -5.74
N GLN A 30 11.10 -7.41 -6.59
CA GLN A 30 10.89 -6.72 -7.86
C GLN A 30 10.00 -7.52 -8.82
N SER A 31 10.21 -8.83 -8.90
CA SER A 31 9.38 -9.73 -9.73
C SER A 31 7.92 -9.78 -9.24
N LEU A 32 7.73 -9.94 -7.92
CA LEU A 32 6.42 -9.95 -7.29
C LEU A 32 5.69 -8.61 -7.51
N TRP A 33 6.40 -7.50 -7.29
CA TRP A 33 5.88 -6.15 -7.52
C TRP A 33 5.37 -5.96 -8.95
N SER A 34 6.20 -6.34 -9.92
CA SER A 34 5.89 -6.20 -11.35
C SER A 34 4.64 -7.01 -11.73
N SER A 35 4.50 -8.21 -11.17
CA SER A 35 3.33 -9.06 -11.36
C SER A 35 2.05 -8.42 -10.83
N ILE A 36 2.08 -7.89 -9.59
CA ILE A 36 0.91 -7.23 -8.98
C ILE A 36 0.56 -5.95 -9.74
N TYR A 37 1.56 -5.15 -10.13
CA TYR A 37 1.34 -3.93 -10.90
C TYR A 37 0.71 -4.18 -12.27
N LYS A 38 1.15 -5.26 -12.96
CA LYS A 38 0.58 -5.69 -14.24
C LYS A 38 -0.88 -6.12 -14.08
N ASN A 39 -1.22 -6.78 -12.98
CA ASN A 39 -2.54 -7.33 -12.70
C ASN A 39 -3.37 -6.45 -11.75
N LYS A 40 -3.06 -5.14 -11.62
CA LYS A 40 -3.63 -4.24 -10.61
C LYS A 40 -5.16 -4.09 -10.61
N ASN A 41 -5.81 -4.43 -11.72
CA ASN A 41 -7.28 -4.44 -11.86
C ASN A 41 -7.94 -5.73 -11.36
N GLN A 42 -7.16 -6.73 -10.93
CA GLN A 42 -7.68 -7.98 -10.39
C GLN A 42 -7.81 -7.89 -8.88
N ARG A 43 -8.93 -8.41 -8.34
CA ARG A 43 -9.17 -8.50 -6.89
C ARG A 43 -8.03 -9.18 -6.13
N GLU A 44 -7.48 -10.26 -6.69
CA GLU A 44 -6.40 -11.01 -6.03
C GLU A 44 -5.12 -10.19 -5.95
N SER A 45 -4.85 -9.30 -6.90
CA SER A 45 -3.70 -8.39 -6.84
C SER A 45 -3.83 -7.40 -5.68
N MET A 46 -5.03 -6.86 -5.43
CA MET A 46 -5.28 -6.01 -4.25
C MET A 46 -5.03 -6.76 -2.94
N LYS A 47 -5.49 -8.01 -2.83
CA LYS A 47 -5.23 -8.84 -1.65
C LYS A 47 -3.74 -9.09 -1.47
N SER A 48 -3.02 -9.38 -2.54
CA SER A 48 -1.57 -9.54 -2.51
C SER A 48 -0.86 -8.27 -2.05
N SER A 49 -1.29 -7.08 -2.52
CA SER A 49 -0.76 -5.80 -2.04
C SER A 49 -0.94 -5.62 -0.53
N ILE A 50 -2.12 -5.94 0.00
CA ILE A 50 -2.40 -5.92 1.45
C ILE A 50 -1.49 -6.91 2.19
N GLY A 51 -1.35 -8.13 1.69
CA GLY A 51 -0.50 -9.15 2.33
C GLY A 51 0.97 -8.75 2.39
N ILE A 52 1.51 -8.14 1.34
CA ILE A 52 2.89 -7.61 1.35
C ILE A 52 3.01 -6.47 2.36
N PHE A 53 2.03 -5.58 2.41
CA PHE A 53 2.01 -4.50 3.40
C PHE A 53 2.01 -5.03 4.83
N GLU A 54 1.18 -6.03 5.14
CA GLU A 54 1.14 -6.65 6.47
C GLU A 54 2.47 -7.32 6.84
N LEU A 55 3.09 -8.02 5.89
CA LEU A 55 4.40 -8.64 6.12
C LEU A 55 5.51 -7.60 6.36
N THR A 56 5.48 -6.50 5.62
CA THR A 56 6.52 -5.47 5.70
C THR A 56 6.35 -4.58 6.92
N ILE A 57 5.13 -4.17 7.27
CA ILE A 57 4.86 -3.37 8.46
C ILE A 57 5.13 -4.16 9.75
N HIS A 58 4.92 -5.48 9.77
CA HIS A 58 5.23 -6.30 10.93
C HIS A 58 6.74 -6.36 11.23
N ASN A 59 7.57 -6.29 10.19
CA ASN A 59 9.03 -6.30 10.31
C ASN A 59 9.63 -4.89 10.42
N TYR A 60 8.81 -3.86 10.25
CA TYR A 60 9.25 -2.47 10.25
C TYR A 60 9.52 -1.97 11.66
N LYS A 61 10.69 -1.37 11.87
CA LYS A 61 11.05 -0.65 13.09
C LYS A 61 11.10 0.84 12.78
N LYS A 62 10.25 1.62 13.46
CA LYS A 62 10.21 3.07 13.30
C LYS A 62 11.58 3.67 13.62
N SER A 63 12.17 4.34 12.62
CA SER A 63 13.51 4.91 12.71
C SER A 63 13.52 6.35 13.24
N GLY A 64 12.35 7.00 13.27
CA GLY A 64 12.18 8.40 13.65
C GLY A 64 12.53 9.39 12.53
N ARG A 65 12.90 8.88 11.35
CA ARG A 65 13.25 9.68 10.16
C ARG A 65 12.08 9.81 9.17
N GLU A 66 10.97 9.14 9.45
CA GLU A 66 9.79 9.12 8.59
C GLU A 66 9.06 10.46 8.60
N THR A 67 8.60 10.89 7.43
CA THR A 67 7.79 12.10 7.32
C THR A 67 6.41 11.88 7.93
N THR A 68 5.80 12.97 8.41
CA THR A 68 4.42 12.93 8.93
C THR A 68 3.44 12.35 7.90
N ASP A 69 3.59 12.72 6.63
CA ASP A 69 2.73 12.23 5.53
C ASP A 69 2.85 10.71 5.33
N LEU A 70 4.07 10.16 5.48
CA LEU A 70 4.30 8.72 5.37
C LEU A 70 3.66 7.98 6.56
N LEU A 71 3.81 8.49 7.77
CA LEU A 71 3.17 7.90 8.95
C LEU A 71 1.64 7.94 8.85
N GLU A 72 1.08 9.05 8.38
CA GLU A 72 -0.37 9.18 8.18
C GLU A 72 -0.89 8.18 7.15
N VAL A 73 -0.21 8.01 6.00
CA VAL A 73 -0.66 7.01 5.01
C VAL A 73 -0.55 5.59 5.53
N ILE A 74 0.47 5.29 6.36
CA ILE A 74 0.63 3.98 7.01
C ILE A 74 -0.58 3.70 7.90
N ASP A 75 -0.93 4.65 8.78
CA ASP A 75 -2.04 4.50 9.73
C ASP A 75 -3.39 4.34 9.00
N LEU A 76 -3.63 5.14 7.96
CA LEU A 76 -4.84 5.05 7.13
C LEU A 76 -4.93 3.71 6.40
N LEU A 77 -3.83 3.23 5.83
CA LEU A 77 -3.78 1.95 5.13
C LEU A 77 -3.98 0.77 6.09
N ASP A 78 -3.38 0.83 7.28
CA ASP A 78 -3.51 -0.21 8.32
C ASP A 78 -4.96 -0.29 8.84
N GLY A 79 -5.60 0.85 9.06
CA GLY A 79 -7.02 0.91 9.43
C GLY A 79 -7.95 0.43 8.32
N PHE A 80 -7.61 0.70 7.05
CA PHE A 80 -8.47 0.37 5.91
C PHE A 80 -8.42 -1.11 5.49
N LYS A 81 -7.35 -1.85 5.81
CA LYS A 81 -7.10 -3.20 5.26
C LYS A 81 -8.26 -4.19 5.44
N VAL A 82 -8.84 -4.23 6.64
CA VAL A 82 -9.96 -5.14 6.98
C VAL A 82 -11.19 -4.79 6.14
N GLN A 83 -11.45 -3.50 5.98
CA GLN A 83 -12.55 -3.02 5.16
C GLN A 83 -12.31 -3.33 3.67
N ALA A 84 -11.09 -3.09 3.18
CA ALA A 84 -10.69 -3.38 1.81
C ALA A 84 -10.90 -4.85 1.42
N LEU A 85 -10.60 -5.79 2.32
CA LEU A 85 -10.83 -7.23 2.11
C LEU A 85 -12.31 -7.63 2.06
N ARG A 86 -13.18 -6.83 2.70
CA ARG A 86 -14.63 -7.06 2.76
C ARG A 86 -15.42 -6.37 1.65
N GLN A 87 -14.77 -5.60 0.79
CA GLN A 87 -15.44 -4.91 -0.31
C GLN A 87 -16.07 -5.87 -1.33
N LYS A 88 -17.13 -5.41 -1.99
CA LYS A 88 -17.82 -6.17 -3.05
C LYS A 88 -16.93 -6.29 -4.28
N LYS A 89 -17.14 -7.33 -5.11
CA LYS A 89 -16.38 -7.58 -6.34
C LYS A 89 -16.25 -6.33 -7.24
N PHE A 90 -17.35 -5.61 -7.45
CA PHE A 90 -17.40 -4.39 -8.27
C PHE A 90 -16.46 -3.27 -7.79
N PHE A 91 -16.20 -3.15 -6.48
CA PHE A 91 -15.27 -2.13 -5.98
C PHE A 91 -13.87 -2.31 -6.57
N TYR A 92 -13.40 -3.55 -6.75
CA TYR A 92 -12.06 -3.82 -7.25
C TYR A 92 -11.87 -3.48 -8.74
N GLU A 93 -12.94 -3.13 -9.44
CA GLU A 93 -12.91 -2.68 -10.84
C GLU A 93 -12.80 -1.14 -10.94
N THR A 94 -12.77 -0.44 -9.79
CA THR A 94 -12.68 1.02 -9.72
C THR A 94 -11.25 1.55 -9.71
N ASN A 95 -11.06 2.80 -10.15
CA ASN A 95 -9.76 3.47 -10.10
C ASN A 95 -9.31 3.71 -8.65
N GLU A 96 -10.24 3.95 -7.73
CA GLU A 96 -9.95 4.08 -6.30
C GLU A 96 -9.31 2.81 -5.75
N ALA A 97 -9.91 1.65 -6.01
CA ALA A 97 -9.36 0.36 -5.56
C ALA A 97 -7.95 0.10 -6.14
N ILE A 98 -7.73 0.44 -7.42
CA ILE A 98 -6.42 0.33 -8.06
C ILE A 98 -5.41 1.24 -7.35
N ASN A 99 -5.75 2.51 -7.11
CA ASN A 99 -4.83 3.45 -6.48
C ASN A 99 -4.49 3.04 -5.04
N ILE A 100 -5.47 2.58 -4.24
CA ILE A 100 -5.20 2.10 -2.89
C ILE A 100 -4.31 0.85 -2.92
N SER A 101 -4.54 -0.07 -3.86
CA SER A 101 -3.66 -1.24 -4.07
C SER A 101 -2.21 -0.80 -4.30
N LEU A 102 -2.02 0.19 -5.15
CA LEU A 102 -0.70 0.75 -5.43
C LEU A 102 -0.11 1.51 -4.24
N SER A 103 -0.94 2.14 -3.40
CA SER A 103 -0.49 2.76 -2.13
C SER A 103 0.02 1.73 -1.13
N TYR A 104 -0.65 0.58 -0.97
CA TYR A 104 -0.15 -0.53 -0.14
C TYR A 104 1.23 -1.00 -0.63
N LEU A 105 1.38 -1.17 -1.95
CA LEU A 105 2.67 -1.51 -2.53
C LEU A 105 3.68 -0.41 -2.24
N LEU A 106 3.40 0.86 -2.55
CA LEU A 106 4.31 2.00 -2.36
C LEU A 106 4.93 2.02 -0.96
N VAL A 107 4.09 1.89 0.06
CA VAL A 107 4.52 1.87 1.47
C VAL A 107 5.32 0.61 1.78
N SER A 108 4.91 -0.55 1.25
CA SER A 108 5.70 -1.78 1.38
C SER A 108 7.11 -1.65 0.78
N LYS A 109 7.23 -1.02 -0.40
CA LYS A 109 8.52 -0.75 -1.02
C LYS A 109 9.36 0.15 -0.13
N HIS A 110 8.76 1.17 0.47
CA HIS A 110 9.49 2.03 1.41
C HIS A 110 10.15 1.21 2.51
N PHE A 111 9.41 0.30 3.15
CA PHE A 111 9.97 -0.56 4.18
C PHE A 111 11.03 -1.53 3.66
N LEU A 112 10.81 -2.13 2.49
CA LEU A 112 11.74 -3.09 1.89
C LEU A 112 13.05 -2.46 1.43
N VAL A 113 13.02 -1.18 1.02
CA VAL A 113 14.21 -0.45 0.58
C VAL A 113 14.90 0.26 1.74
N SER A 114 14.16 0.75 2.73
CA SER A 114 14.73 1.41 3.92
C SER A 114 15.33 0.44 4.95
N ASN A 115 15.11 -0.86 4.80
CA ASN A 115 15.90 -1.86 5.51
C ASN A 115 17.29 -1.95 4.85
N ASP A 116 18.25 -1.20 5.42
CA ASP A 116 19.60 -1.74 5.53
C ASP A 116 19.46 -3.10 6.21
N SER A 117 19.90 -4.14 5.51
CA SER A 117 19.92 -5.56 5.86
C SER A 117 20.03 -5.84 7.37
N LEU A 118 19.26 -6.84 7.83
CA LEU A 118 19.49 -7.59 9.08
C LEU A 118 20.97 -7.71 9.47
#